data_AF-A0A9X0LE71-F1
#
_entry.id   AF-A0A9X0LE71-F1
#
_cell.length_a   1.000
_cell.length_b   1.000
_cell.length_c   1.000
_cell.angle_alpha   90.00
_cell.angle_beta   90.00
_cell.angle_gamma   90.00
#
_symmetry.space_group_name_H-M   'P 1'
#
loop_
_entity.id
_entity.type
_entity.pdbx_description
1 polymer ?
#
loop_
_entity_poly.entity_id
_entity_poly.type
_entity_poly.pdbx_seq_one_letter_code
_entity_poly.pdbx_strand_id
1 'polypeptide(L)'
;MGPPVRAEIVVMPRREGDTTRYEVTLGETFPVGEEIWRFADLDMTSANDWQVKIRRVDDDEVMEPPTGHLWKPARLRPYGELDEAQVQSVEAALGHPLPADYGNWLRRNNGAQPEVEHHIPGKPFSLLPERPLFGVHPQYPPFDLVHAQRVHRDPWLSRDWLVIANPFGGLLVVPALTDIPKIYFVHEMDLLGPPGPAGSAVREQKLRAVAWSMGEFLGRLTPKELDDQPPVQMLPPGTFTDPRNYQDGPF
;
A
#
# COMPACT_ATOMS: atom_id res chain seq x y z
N MET A 1 -20.85 -3.47 -11.08
CA MET A 1 -20.06 -4.47 -11.85
C MET A 1 -19.02 -3.67 -12.62
N GLY A 2 -17.74 -3.78 -12.26
CA GLY A 2 -16.66 -3.15 -13.01
C GLY A 2 -16.46 -3.80 -14.37
N PRO A 3 -15.61 -3.23 -15.24
CA PRO A 3 -15.25 -3.87 -16.50
C PRO A 3 -14.62 -5.25 -16.23
N PRO A 4 -14.83 -6.22 -17.14
CA PRO A 4 -14.27 -7.56 -16.99
C PRO A 4 -12.73 -7.50 -17.00
N VAL A 5 -12.10 -8.26 -16.12
CA VAL A 5 -10.63 -8.33 -16.02
C VAL A 5 -10.08 -9.05 -17.25
N ARG A 6 -9.16 -8.39 -17.96
CA ARG A 6 -8.52 -8.92 -19.18
C ARG A 6 -7.01 -9.03 -18.98
N ALA A 7 -6.41 -10.03 -19.61
CA ALA A 7 -4.97 -10.23 -19.64
C ALA A 7 -4.50 -10.55 -21.06
N GLU A 8 -3.30 -10.09 -21.41
CA GLU A 8 -2.56 -10.62 -22.56
C GLU A 8 -1.69 -11.79 -22.07
N ILE A 9 -1.97 -12.99 -22.59
CA ILE A 9 -1.22 -14.21 -22.29
C ILE A 9 -0.28 -14.47 -23.46
N VAL A 10 1.02 -14.41 -23.19
CA VAL A 10 2.07 -14.67 -24.17
C VAL A 10 2.61 -16.08 -23.97
N VAL A 11 2.39 -16.93 -24.97
CA VAL A 11 2.87 -18.32 -24.97
C VAL A 11 4.13 -18.40 -25.82
N MET A 12 5.24 -18.70 -25.15
CA MET A 12 6.54 -18.84 -25.79
C MET A 12 6.92 -20.33 -25.92
N PRO A 13 7.15 -20.84 -27.14
CA PRO A 13 7.57 -22.22 -27.33
C PRO A 13 8.97 -22.44 -26.74
N ARG A 14 9.22 -23.62 -26.17
CA ARG A 14 10.54 -24.01 -25.63
C ARG A 14 11.60 -24.28 -26.71
N ARG A 15 11.21 -24.42 -27.97
CA ARG A 15 12.07 -24.64 -29.15
C ARG A 15 11.69 -23.63 -30.24
N GLU A 16 12.39 -23.63 -31.37
CA GLU A 16 12.02 -22.82 -32.54
C GLU A 16 10.51 -22.93 -32.83
N GLY A 17 9.85 -21.77 -32.93
CA GLY A 17 8.42 -21.63 -33.13
C GLY A 17 7.98 -20.19 -32.90
N ASP A 18 6.79 -19.87 -33.39
CA ASP A 18 6.22 -18.53 -33.26
C ASP A 18 5.67 -18.29 -31.85
N THR A 19 5.85 -17.07 -31.35
CA THR A 19 5.24 -16.62 -30.09
C THR A 19 3.78 -16.28 -30.35
N THR A 20 2.87 -16.91 -29.61
CA THR A 20 1.43 -16.62 -29.71
C THR A 20 0.99 -15.72 -28.57
N ARG A 21 0.08 -14.78 -28.86
CA ARG A 21 -0.51 -13.86 -27.90
C ARG A 21 -2.02 -14.04 -27.89
N TYR A 22 -2.60 -14.11 -26.70
CA TYR A 22 -4.04 -14.24 -26.51
C TYR A 22 -4.53 -13.12 -25.60
N GLU A 23 -5.56 -12.40 -26.02
CA GLU A 23 -6.32 -11.54 -25.11
C GLU A 23 -7.44 -12.38 -24.50
N VAL A 24 -7.41 -12.56 -23.17
CA VAL A 24 -8.31 -13.49 -22.46
C VAL A 24 -8.93 -12.77 -21.27
N THR A 25 -10.24 -12.96 -21.07
CA THR A 25 -10.95 -12.48 -19.88
C THR A 25 -10.83 -13.49 -18.73
N LEU A 26 -10.82 -13.01 -17.49
CA LEU A 26 -10.82 -13.88 -16.31
C LEU A 26 -11.97 -14.89 -16.36
N GLY A 27 -11.62 -16.17 -16.29
CA GLY A 27 -12.53 -17.30 -16.41
C GLY A 27 -12.62 -17.90 -17.83
N GLU A 28 -12.13 -17.22 -18.86
CA GLU A 28 -12.13 -17.70 -20.25
C GLU A 28 -10.99 -18.69 -20.54
N THR A 29 -11.17 -19.46 -21.61
CA THR A 29 -10.19 -20.41 -22.12
C THR A 29 -9.48 -19.90 -23.36
N PHE A 30 -8.31 -20.48 -23.64
CA PHE A 30 -7.52 -20.20 -24.81
C PHE A 30 -6.72 -21.45 -25.23
N PRO A 31 -6.45 -21.65 -26.52
CA PRO A 31 -5.73 -22.83 -27.00
C PRO A 31 -4.21 -22.70 -26.81
N VAL A 32 -3.54 -23.79 -26.47
CA VAL A 32 -2.07 -23.91 -26.46
C VAL A 32 -1.67 -25.21 -27.13
N GLY A 33 -1.30 -25.13 -28.41
CA GLY A 33 -1.10 -26.34 -29.23
C GLY A 33 -2.42 -27.10 -29.37
N GLU A 34 -2.44 -28.36 -28.95
CA GLU A 34 -3.63 -29.22 -28.93
C GLU A 34 -4.39 -29.16 -27.60
N GLU A 35 -3.87 -28.45 -26.59
CA GLU A 35 -4.48 -28.34 -25.26
C GLU A 35 -5.34 -27.08 -25.14
N ILE A 36 -6.34 -27.13 -24.25
CA ILE A 36 -7.11 -25.96 -23.83
C ILE A 36 -6.66 -25.54 -22.44
N TRP A 37 -6.35 -24.26 -22.29
CA TRP A 37 -5.92 -23.64 -21.03
C TRP A 37 -6.93 -22.59 -20.60
N ARG A 38 -6.92 -22.24 -19.32
CA ARG A 38 -7.86 -21.29 -18.71
C ARG A 38 -7.14 -20.23 -17.91
N PHE A 39 -7.55 -18.97 -18.07
CA PHE A 39 -7.25 -17.91 -17.10
C PHE A 39 -8.16 -18.13 -15.89
N ALA A 40 -7.75 -19.03 -15.01
CA ALA A 40 -8.64 -19.63 -14.01
C ALA A 40 -8.88 -18.73 -12.81
N ASP A 41 -7.85 -18.02 -12.35
CA ASP A 41 -8.01 -17.11 -11.23
C ASP A 41 -7.02 -15.95 -11.21
N LEU A 42 -7.38 -14.88 -10.49
CA LEU A 42 -6.53 -13.72 -10.22
C LEU A 42 -6.77 -13.23 -8.80
N ASP A 43 -5.73 -13.30 -7.96
CA ASP A 43 -5.74 -12.70 -6.63
C ASP A 43 -4.79 -11.51 -6.61
N MET A 44 -5.30 -10.31 -6.34
CA MET A 44 -4.55 -9.08 -6.28
C MET A 44 -4.51 -8.56 -4.84
N THR A 45 -3.31 -8.53 -4.27
CA THR A 45 -3.06 -7.88 -2.98
C THR A 45 -2.92 -6.37 -3.15
N SER A 46 -2.36 -5.92 -4.30
CA SER A 46 -2.27 -4.52 -4.70
C SER A 46 -2.14 -4.37 -6.22
N ALA A 47 -2.03 -3.15 -6.75
CA ALA A 47 -1.74 -2.94 -8.18
C ALA A 47 -0.43 -3.60 -8.64
N ASN A 48 0.54 -3.71 -7.72
CA ASN A 48 1.90 -4.18 -8.02
C ASN A 48 2.18 -5.60 -7.52
N ASP A 49 1.21 -6.23 -6.86
CA ASP A 49 1.37 -7.56 -6.27
C ASP A 49 0.11 -8.37 -6.50
N TRP A 50 0.22 -9.34 -7.39
CA TRP A 50 -0.87 -10.16 -7.87
C TRP A 50 -0.38 -11.56 -8.24
N GLN A 51 -1.25 -12.54 -8.06
CA GLN A 51 -1.04 -13.92 -8.41
C GLN A 51 -2.08 -14.34 -9.45
N VAL A 52 -1.61 -14.76 -10.63
CA VAL A 52 -2.47 -15.34 -11.67
C VAL A 52 -2.38 -16.86 -11.61
N LYS A 53 -3.54 -17.51 -11.68
CA LYS A 53 -3.65 -18.96 -11.85
C LYS A 53 -4.06 -19.26 -13.29
N ILE A 54 -3.14 -19.86 -14.04
CA ILE A 54 -3.42 -20.44 -15.35
C ILE A 54 -3.30 -21.96 -15.23
N ARG A 55 -4.24 -22.71 -15.80
CA ARG A 55 -4.18 -24.17 -15.79
C ARG A 55 -4.79 -24.77 -17.05
N ARG A 56 -4.33 -25.97 -17.38
CA ARG A 56 -4.94 -26.81 -18.40
C ARG A 56 -6.35 -27.21 -17.96
N VAL A 57 -7.26 -27.27 -18.93
CA VAL A 57 -8.63 -27.75 -18.77
C VAL A 57 -8.66 -29.21 -19.20
N ASP A 58 -9.20 -30.07 -18.35
CA ASP A 58 -9.43 -31.48 -18.70
C ASP A 58 -10.83 -31.67 -19.32
N ASP A 59 -11.02 -32.71 -20.13
CA ASP A 59 -12.21 -32.88 -20.99
C ASP A 59 -13.55 -32.89 -20.25
N ASP A 60 -13.57 -33.33 -18.99
CA ASP A 60 -14.77 -33.46 -18.14
C ASP A 60 -14.88 -32.37 -17.06
N GLU A 61 -14.08 -31.30 -17.17
CA GLU A 61 -13.97 -30.32 -16.10
C GLU A 61 -15.15 -29.35 -16.03
N VAL A 62 -15.71 -29.17 -14.83
CA VAL A 62 -16.72 -28.14 -14.56
C VAL A 62 -16.04 -26.77 -14.44
N MET A 63 -16.46 -25.83 -15.30
CA MET A 63 -15.94 -24.46 -15.31
C MET A 63 -16.48 -23.62 -14.14
N GLU A 64 -15.90 -23.81 -12.95
CA GLU A 64 -16.23 -23.00 -11.78
C GLU A 64 -15.90 -21.51 -12.02
N PRO A 65 -16.70 -20.57 -11.50
CA PRO A 65 -16.40 -19.16 -11.62
C PRO A 65 -15.09 -18.80 -10.88
N PRO A 66 -14.33 -17.79 -11.36
CA PRO A 66 -13.15 -17.28 -10.66
C PRO A 66 -13.47 -16.85 -9.24
N THR A 67 -12.58 -17.15 -8.29
CA THR A 67 -12.78 -16.90 -6.85
C THR A 67 -11.83 -15.86 -6.25
N GLY A 68 -10.85 -15.43 -7.03
CA GLY A 68 -9.77 -14.56 -6.60
C GLY A 68 -10.23 -13.14 -6.33
N HIS A 69 -9.48 -12.47 -5.47
CA HIS A 69 -9.80 -11.15 -4.97
C HIS A 69 -9.26 -10.09 -5.92
N LEU A 70 -10.13 -9.20 -6.38
CA LEU A 70 -9.71 -8.04 -7.15
C LEU A 70 -9.38 -6.89 -6.22
N TRP A 71 -8.18 -6.34 -6.38
CA TRP A 71 -7.73 -5.18 -5.62
C TRP A 71 -8.58 -3.96 -5.99
N LYS A 72 -9.03 -3.24 -4.97
CA LYS A 72 -9.71 -1.96 -5.11
C LYS A 72 -8.68 -0.83 -5.01
N PRO A 73 -8.70 0.16 -5.93
CA PRO A 73 -7.77 1.27 -5.87
C PRO A 73 -7.93 2.08 -4.58
N ALA A 74 -6.83 2.68 -4.14
CA ALA A 74 -6.84 3.58 -2.99
C ALA A 74 -7.83 4.72 -3.18
N ARG A 75 -8.62 4.98 -2.14
CA ARG A 75 -9.65 6.03 -2.08
C ARG A 75 -9.09 7.22 -1.33
N LEU A 76 -8.31 8.01 -2.04
CA LEU A 76 -7.64 9.19 -1.51
C LEU A 76 -8.20 10.42 -2.20
N ARG A 77 -8.61 11.41 -1.43
CA ARG A 77 -9.07 12.71 -1.90
C ARG A 77 -7.92 13.71 -1.86
N PRO A 78 -7.37 14.15 -3.00
CA PRO A 78 -6.39 15.23 -3.04
C PRO A 78 -6.95 16.52 -2.44
N TYR A 79 -6.07 17.36 -1.90
CA TYR A 79 -6.47 18.66 -1.37
C TYR A 79 -6.49 19.77 -2.43
N GLY A 80 -5.96 19.50 -3.63
CA GLY A 80 -5.95 20.40 -4.78
C GLY A 80 -4.57 20.44 -5.44
N GLU A 81 -4.35 21.39 -6.33
CA GLU A 81 -3.03 21.62 -6.92
C GLU A 81 -2.30 22.75 -6.17
N LEU A 82 -0.98 22.72 -6.19
CA LEU A 82 -0.15 23.83 -5.74
C LEU A 82 0.38 24.61 -6.93
N ASP A 83 0.31 25.93 -6.82
CA ASP A 83 1.02 26.81 -7.73
C ASP A 83 2.51 26.90 -7.39
N GLU A 84 3.28 27.50 -8.30
CA GLU A 84 4.73 27.61 -8.17
C GLU A 84 5.15 28.49 -6.97
N ALA A 85 4.36 29.50 -6.61
CA ALA A 85 4.66 30.37 -5.47
C ALA A 85 4.47 29.62 -4.14
N GLN A 86 3.45 28.77 -4.05
CA GLN A 86 3.21 27.90 -2.90
C GLN A 86 4.33 26.87 -2.75
N VAL A 87 4.78 26.25 -3.85
CA VAL A 87 5.91 25.31 -3.82
C VAL A 87 7.18 26.00 -3.32
N GLN A 88 7.53 27.16 -3.87
CA GLN A 88 8.72 27.92 -3.45
C GLN A 88 8.62 28.35 -1.98
N SER A 89 7.44 28.75 -1.51
CA SER A 89 7.23 29.11 -0.10
C SER A 89 7.44 27.91 0.82
N VAL A 90 7.04 26.71 0.42
CA VAL A 90 7.22 25.48 1.20
C VAL A 90 8.68 25.07 1.24
N GLU A 91 9.37 25.08 0.10
CA GLU A 91 10.81 24.78 0.03
C GLU A 91 11.63 25.76 0.87
N ALA A 92 11.30 27.06 0.83
CA ALA A 92 11.92 28.05 1.69
C ALA A 92 11.68 27.78 3.18
N ALA A 93 10.48 27.34 3.56
CA ALA A 93 10.14 26.98 4.93
C ALA A 93 10.81 25.68 5.41
N LEU A 94 11.01 24.71 4.51
CA LEU A 94 11.73 23.47 4.77
C LEU A 94 13.26 23.70 4.79
N GLY A 95 13.74 24.74 4.11
CA GLY A 95 15.15 25.09 3.98
C GLY A 95 15.91 24.29 2.93
N HIS A 96 15.19 23.55 2.07
CA HIS A 96 15.74 22.78 0.96
C HIS A 96 14.66 22.54 -0.11
N PRO A 97 15.04 22.26 -1.37
CA PRO A 97 14.10 21.85 -2.41
C PRO A 97 13.36 20.55 -2.05
N LEU A 98 12.15 20.37 -2.55
CA LEU A 98 11.42 19.11 -2.40
C LEU A 98 12.06 18.02 -3.28
N PRO A 99 12.15 16.77 -2.80
CA PRO A 99 12.62 15.65 -3.62
C PRO A 99 11.77 15.52 -4.89
N ALA A 100 12.37 15.33 -6.07
CA ALA A 100 11.67 15.48 -7.35
C ALA A 100 10.37 14.67 -7.49
N ASP A 101 10.40 13.37 -7.15
CA ASP A 101 9.22 12.48 -7.24
C ASP A 101 8.10 12.93 -6.29
N TYR A 102 8.45 13.19 -5.02
CA TYR A 102 7.50 13.65 -4.02
C TYR A 102 6.96 15.05 -4.32
N GLY A 103 7.82 15.98 -4.73
CA GLY A 103 7.44 17.34 -5.11
C GLY A 103 6.50 17.38 -6.32
N ASN A 104 6.72 16.52 -7.32
CA ASN A 104 5.79 16.39 -8.46
C ASN A 104 4.43 15.82 -8.06
N TRP A 105 4.39 14.91 -7.10
CA TRP A 105 3.13 14.44 -6.53
C TRP A 105 2.45 15.54 -5.70
N LEU A 106 3.19 16.22 -4.82
CA LEU A 106 2.69 17.29 -3.96
C LEU A 106 2.14 18.47 -4.78
N ARG A 107 2.80 18.84 -5.89
CA ARG A 107 2.30 19.89 -6.78
C ARG A 107 0.93 19.57 -7.38
N ARG A 108 0.69 18.31 -7.73
CA ARG A 108 -0.57 17.86 -8.37
C ARG A 108 -1.71 17.55 -7.40
N ASN A 109 -1.38 17.28 -6.13
CA ASN A 109 -2.36 16.74 -5.18
C ASN A 109 -2.45 17.52 -3.86
N ASN A 110 -1.41 18.29 -3.53
CA ASN A 110 -1.24 19.04 -2.30
C ASN A 110 -1.42 18.17 -1.05
N GLY A 111 -0.97 16.92 -1.07
CA GLY A 111 -1.29 15.94 -0.04
C GLY A 111 -2.47 15.06 -0.47
N ALA A 112 -2.97 14.21 0.42
CA ALA A 112 -4.24 13.54 0.18
C ALA A 112 -4.86 13.00 1.47
N GLN A 113 -6.18 13.15 1.58
CA GLN A 113 -6.96 12.60 2.69
C GLN A 113 -7.51 11.21 2.32
N PRO A 114 -7.26 10.18 3.13
CA PRO A 114 -7.97 8.90 3.03
C PRO A 114 -9.48 9.08 3.26
N GLU A 115 -10.31 8.52 2.40
CA GLU A 115 -11.77 8.47 2.64
C GLU A 115 -12.17 7.39 3.66
N VAL A 116 -11.34 6.35 3.77
CA VAL A 116 -11.46 5.21 4.68
C VAL A 116 -10.06 4.85 5.19
N GLU A 117 -9.94 3.83 6.05
CA GLU A 117 -8.62 3.31 6.42
C GLU A 117 -7.94 2.64 5.21
N HIS A 118 -6.66 2.91 5.00
CA HIS A 118 -5.82 2.23 4.01
C HIS A 118 -4.60 1.60 4.67
N HIS A 119 -4.11 0.51 4.10
CA HIS A 119 -2.89 -0.13 4.54
C HIS A 119 -2.10 -0.67 3.35
N ILE A 120 -0.83 -0.97 3.57
CA ILE A 120 -0.07 -1.85 2.66
C ILE A 120 -0.06 -3.24 3.31
N PRO A 121 -0.60 -4.28 2.65
CA PRO A 121 -0.59 -5.64 3.19
C PRO A 121 0.81 -6.08 3.67
N GLY A 122 0.85 -6.68 4.86
CA GLY A 122 2.09 -7.11 5.51
C GLY A 122 2.96 -5.97 6.08
N LYS A 123 2.51 -4.72 6.06
CA LYS A 123 3.21 -3.58 6.69
C LYS A 123 2.50 -3.15 7.98
N PRO A 124 3.24 -2.76 9.03
CA PRO A 124 2.68 -2.50 10.35
C PRO A 124 2.17 -1.05 10.49
N PHE A 125 1.46 -0.54 9.48
CA PHE A 125 0.87 0.79 9.55
C PHE A 125 -0.46 0.87 8.80
N SER A 126 -1.27 1.84 9.22
CA SER A 126 -2.52 2.21 8.54
C SER A 126 -2.61 3.73 8.37
N LEU A 127 -2.94 4.16 7.16
CA LEU A 127 -3.36 5.54 6.89
C LEU A 127 -4.85 5.68 7.25
N LEU A 128 -5.17 6.73 8.01
CA LEU A 128 -6.51 7.01 8.49
C LEU A 128 -6.95 8.40 7.99
N PRO A 129 -8.26 8.68 7.87
CA PRO A 129 -8.76 10.01 7.49
C PRO A 129 -8.23 11.14 8.39
N GLU A 130 -7.97 10.85 9.67
CA GLU A 130 -7.44 11.78 10.68
C GLU A 130 -5.90 11.88 10.66
N ARG A 131 -5.23 10.96 9.97
CA ARG A 131 -3.76 10.87 9.87
C ARG A 131 -3.36 10.77 8.38
N PRO A 132 -3.61 11.82 7.58
CA PRO A 132 -3.52 11.78 6.13
C PRO A 132 -2.07 11.88 5.62
N LEU A 133 -1.91 11.85 4.30
CA LEU A 133 -0.70 12.30 3.64
C LEU A 133 -0.65 13.83 3.68
N PHE A 134 0.41 14.38 4.25
CA PHE A 134 0.50 15.81 4.54
C PHE A 134 0.50 16.66 3.27
N GLY A 135 -0.16 17.81 3.39
CA GLY A 135 -0.30 18.83 2.37
C GLY A 135 0.26 20.17 2.83
N VAL A 136 -0.01 21.24 2.09
CA VAL A 136 0.38 22.61 2.42
C VAL A 136 -0.85 23.35 2.91
N HIS A 137 -0.96 23.47 4.23
CA HIS A 137 -2.12 24.01 4.93
C HIS A 137 -1.69 24.84 6.13
N PRO A 138 -1.04 26.00 5.95
CA PRO A 138 -0.51 26.79 7.07
C PRO A 138 -1.59 27.23 8.08
N GLN A 139 -2.84 27.28 7.65
CA GLN A 139 -4.01 27.60 8.48
C GLN A 139 -4.65 26.37 9.15
N TYR A 140 -4.22 25.16 8.79
CA TYR A 140 -4.68 23.89 9.36
C TYR A 140 -3.48 23.00 9.74
N PRO A 141 -2.80 23.31 10.86
CA PRO A 141 -1.57 22.64 11.27
C PRO A 141 -1.60 21.10 11.33
N PRO A 142 -2.71 20.43 11.71
CA PRO A 142 -2.72 18.97 11.79
C PRO A 142 -2.34 18.24 10.49
N PHE A 143 -2.60 18.84 9.32
CA PHE A 143 -2.32 18.24 8.01
C PHE A 143 -1.21 18.95 7.24
N ASP A 144 -0.58 19.96 7.84
CA ASP A 144 0.43 20.80 7.19
C ASP A 144 1.82 20.14 7.24
N LEU A 145 2.48 20.07 6.08
CA LEU A 145 3.78 19.43 5.88
C LEU A 145 4.87 20.11 6.70
N VAL A 146 4.91 21.44 6.74
CA VAL A 146 5.94 22.20 7.47
C VAL A 146 5.74 22.06 8.97
N HIS A 147 4.49 22.12 9.43
CA HIS A 147 4.15 21.83 10.82
C HIS A 147 4.53 20.40 11.21
N ALA A 148 4.22 19.42 10.37
CA ALA A 148 4.55 18.02 10.60
C ALA A 148 6.05 17.79 10.80
N GLN A 149 6.93 18.52 10.09
CA GLN A 149 8.37 18.39 10.32
C GLN A 149 8.75 18.80 11.75
N ARG A 150 8.21 19.91 12.24
CA ARG A 150 8.52 20.40 13.60
C ARG A 150 8.04 19.44 14.70
N VAL A 151 6.88 18.80 14.49
CA VAL A 151 6.24 17.97 15.52
C VAL A 151 6.66 16.50 15.44
N HIS A 152 6.90 15.98 14.24
CA HIS A 152 7.12 14.55 14.01
C HIS A 152 8.55 14.22 13.56
N ARG A 153 9.25 15.13 12.88
CA ARG A 153 10.62 14.91 12.39
C ARG A 153 11.64 15.38 13.40
N ASP A 154 11.63 16.67 13.73
CA ASP A 154 12.67 17.35 14.51
C ASP A 154 12.98 16.71 15.88
N PRO A 155 12.00 16.11 16.61
CA PRO A 155 12.31 15.43 17.87
C PRO A 155 13.07 14.11 17.70
N TRP A 156 12.96 13.46 16.54
CA TRP A 156 13.33 12.06 16.36
C TRP A 156 14.36 11.80 15.26
N LEU A 157 14.23 12.45 14.11
CA LEU A 157 15.01 12.21 12.90
C LEU A 157 15.78 13.47 12.47
N SER A 158 16.90 13.28 11.77
CA SER A 158 17.69 14.35 11.20
C SER A 158 16.98 15.03 10.02
N ARG A 159 17.53 16.17 9.58
CA ARG A 159 16.99 16.94 8.45
C ARG A 159 17.10 16.23 7.10
N ASP A 160 17.82 15.12 7.04
CA ASP A 160 17.99 14.30 5.84
C ASP A 160 16.71 13.53 5.47
N TRP A 161 15.71 13.55 6.36
CA TRP A 161 14.41 12.91 6.19
C TRP A 161 13.28 13.93 6.25
N LEU A 162 12.32 13.80 5.33
CA LEU A 162 11.08 14.57 5.28
C LEU A 162 9.92 13.64 5.66
N VAL A 163 9.18 13.97 6.72
CA VAL A 163 7.98 13.23 7.13
C VAL A 163 6.83 13.61 6.19
N ILE A 164 6.25 12.62 5.53
CA ILE A 164 5.15 12.80 4.57
C ILE A 164 3.80 12.37 5.13
N ALA A 165 3.80 11.58 6.22
CA ALA A 165 2.62 11.24 7.00
C ALA A 165 3.02 10.70 8.38
N ASN A 166 2.09 10.78 9.32
CA ASN A 166 2.19 10.16 10.63
C ASN A 166 1.04 9.14 10.78
N PRO A 167 1.04 8.00 10.06
CA PRO A 167 -0.01 6.99 10.13
C PRO A 167 -0.12 6.35 11.52
N PHE A 168 -1.14 5.51 11.73
CA PHE A 168 -1.12 4.58 12.86
C PHE A 168 0.10 3.65 12.74
N GLY A 169 0.83 3.46 13.85
CA GLY A 169 2.01 2.58 13.94
C GLY A 169 3.37 3.26 13.74
N GLY A 170 3.46 4.49 13.22
CA GLY A 170 4.75 5.15 13.05
C GLY A 170 4.76 6.32 12.06
N LEU A 171 5.92 6.59 11.45
CA LEU A 171 6.11 7.67 10.48
C LEU A 171 6.43 7.13 9.10
N LEU A 172 5.86 7.79 8.08
CA LEU A 172 6.29 7.65 6.69
C LEU A 172 7.18 8.83 6.32
N VAL A 173 8.32 8.52 5.73
CA VAL A 173 9.34 9.52 5.37
C VAL A 173 9.90 9.28 3.98
N VAL A 174 10.42 10.34 3.37
CA VAL A 174 11.25 10.29 2.16
C VAL A 174 12.61 10.93 2.45
N PRO A 175 13.69 10.54 1.74
CA PRO A 175 14.95 11.27 1.78
C PRO A 175 14.75 12.71 1.30
N ALA A 176 15.13 13.70 2.12
CA ALA A 176 14.93 15.13 1.84
C ALA A 176 15.99 15.71 0.90
N LEU A 177 17.23 15.23 0.99
CA LEU A 177 18.40 15.83 0.32
C LEU A 177 18.95 14.99 -0.84
N THR A 178 18.19 14.01 -1.30
CA THR A 178 18.56 13.13 -2.41
C THR A 178 17.37 12.89 -3.31
N ASP A 179 17.59 12.69 -4.60
CA ASP A 179 16.53 12.36 -5.57
C ASP A 179 16.15 10.87 -5.57
N ILE A 180 16.41 10.16 -4.48
CA ILE A 180 16.03 8.76 -4.35
C ILE A 180 14.52 8.71 -4.08
N PRO A 181 13.68 8.16 -5.00
CA PRO A 181 12.22 8.21 -4.89
C PRO A 181 11.66 7.20 -3.89
N LYS A 182 12.37 6.86 -2.82
CA LYS A 182 11.97 5.79 -1.91
C LYS A 182 11.17 6.34 -0.75
N ILE A 183 10.14 5.60 -0.36
CA ILE A 183 9.37 5.87 0.85
C ILE A 183 9.76 4.85 1.90
N TYR A 184 10.06 5.35 3.08
CA TYR A 184 10.45 4.55 4.23
C TYR A 184 9.42 4.68 5.33
N PHE A 185 9.33 3.63 6.13
CA PHE A 185 8.57 3.59 7.36
C PHE A 185 9.51 3.36 8.54
N VAL A 186 9.23 4.04 9.65
CA VAL A 186 9.81 3.76 10.96
C VAL A 186 8.69 3.58 11.97
N HIS A 187 8.77 2.49 12.73
CA HIS A 187 7.78 2.14 13.73
C HIS A 187 7.88 3.08 14.93
N GLU A 188 6.75 3.39 15.58
CA GLU A 188 6.73 4.31 16.74
C GLU A 188 7.62 3.85 17.89
N MET A 189 7.68 2.54 18.14
CA MET A 189 8.58 1.93 19.13
C MET A 189 10.07 2.11 18.80
N ASP A 190 10.39 2.40 17.55
CA ASP A 190 11.75 2.71 17.12
C ASP A 190 12.07 4.21 17.22
N LEU A 191 11.07 5.07 17.48
CA LEU A 191 11.20 6.51 17.71
C LEU A 191 11.37 6.83 19.21
N LEU A 192 12.22 6.08 19.90
CA LEU A 192 12.49 6.25 21.32
C LEU A 192 13.96 6.59 21.58
N GLY A 193 14.29 6.96 22.82
CA GLY A 193 15.66 7.22 23.27
C GLY A 193 16.03 8.71 23.31
N PRO A 194 17.30 9.03 23.60
CA PRO A 194 17.75 10.41 23.82
C PRO A 194 17.67 11.27 22.54
N PRO A 195 17.43 12.58 22.66
CA PRO A 195 17.46 13.50 21.53
C PRO A 195 18.89 13.73 21.02
N GLY A 196 18.98 14.35 19.84
CA GLY A 196 20.25 14.79 19.24
C GLY A 196 20.81 13.84 18.17
N PRO A 197 21.90 14.24 17.50
CA PRO A 197 22.36 13.62 16.25
C PRO A 197 22.66 12.12 16.36
N ALA A 198 23.28 11.68 17.45
CA ALA A 198 23.58 10.27 17.68
C ALA A 198 22.30 9.44 17.86
N GLY A 199 21.30 9.98 18.57
CA GLY A 199 19.98 9.35 18.73
C GLY A 199 19.26 9.23 17.39
N SER A 200 19.24 10.29 16.60
CA SER A 200 18.64 10.28 15.25
C SER A 200 19.29 9.23 14.35
N ALA A 201 20.63 9.17 14.29
CA ALA A 201 21.35 8.19 13.47
C ALA A 201 20.97 6.73 13.81
N VAL A 202 20.79 6.41 15.10
CA VAL A 202 20.38 5.06 15.53
C VAL A 202 18.95 4.73 15.07
N ARG A 203 18.02 5.69 15.12
CA ARG A 203 16.64 5.49 14.66
C ARG A 203 16.57 5.36 13.14
N GLU A 204 17.37 6.13 12.43
CA GLU A 204 17.40 6.13 10.97
C GLU A 204 17.90 4.79 10.39
N GLN A 205 18.77 4.06 11.11
CA GLN A 205 19.15 2.68 10.75
C GLN A 205 17.97 1.68 10.78
N LYS A 206 16.88 2.04 11.44
CA LYS A 206 15.68 1.21 11.58
C LYS A 206 14.62 1.49 10.51
N LEU A 207 14.82 2.51 9.68
CA LEU A 207 13.95 2.79 8.54
C LEU A 207 13.88 1.58 7.60
N ARG A 208 12.68 1.28 7.11
CA ARG A 208 12.42 0.17 6.18
C ARG A 208 11.71 0.71 4.95
N ALA A 209 12.25 0.41 3.77
CA ALA A 209 11.62 0.79 2.52
C ALA A 209 10.25 0.09 2.39
N VAL A 210 9.22 0.88 2.07
CA VAL A 210 7.86 0.40 1.83
C VAL A 210 7.40 0.62 0.39
N ALA A 211 8.08 1.48 -0.37
CA ALA A 211 7.88 1.67 -1.81
C ALA A 211 9.12 2.32 -2.45
N TRP A 212 9.29 2.15 -3.75
CA TRP A 212 10.37 2.70 -4.57
C TRP A 212 9.97 3.96 -5.36
N SER A 213 8.72 4.43 -5.23
CA SER A 213 8.22 5.72 -5.73
C SER A 213 6.94 6.10 -4.99
N MET A 214 6.53 7.37 -5.08
CA MET A 214 5.22 7.81 -4.62
C MET A 214 4.10 7.13 -5.41
N GLY A 215 4.28 6.95 -6.72
CA GLY A 215 3.32 6.22 -7.55
C GLY A 215 3.14 4.76 -7.10
N GLU A 216 4.24 4.05 -6.84
CA GLU A 216 4.18 2.68 -6.32
C GLU A 216 3.53 2.63 -4.94
N PHE A 217 3.88 3.56 -4.05
CA PHE A 217 3.27 3.61 -2.72
C PHE A 217 1.76 3.72 -2.80
N LEU A 218 1.24 4.64 -3.62
CA LEU A 218 -0.20 4.81 -3.84
C LEU A 218 -0.83 3.56 -4.47
N GLY A 219 -0.16 2.90 -5.42
CA GLY A 219 -0.61 1.65 -6.02
C GLY A 219 -0.59 0.45 -5.08
N ARG A 220 0.15 0.54 -3.96
CA ARG A 220 0.22 -0.49 -2.91
C ARG A 220 -0.79 -0.29 -1.79
N LEU A 221 -1.41 0.88 -1.69
CA LEU A 221 -2.42 1.15 -0.67
C LEU A 221 -3.72 0.43 -1.02
N THR A 222 -4.20 -0.34 -0.04
CA THR A 222 -5.43 -1.12 -0.14
C THR A 222 -6.42 -0.60 0.92
N PRO A 223 -7.64 -0.20 0.52
CA PRO A 223 -8.67 0.19 1.48
C PRO A 223 -9.04 -1.00 2.37
N LYS A 224 -9.23 -0.75 3.66
CA LYS A 224 -9.91 -1.69 4.55
C LYS A 224 -11.39 -1.34 4.56
N GLU A 225 -12.18 -1.93 3.67
CA GLU A 225 -13.64 -1.85 3.79
C GLU A 225 -14.12 -2.90 4.82
N LEU A 226 -15.21 -2.60 5.54
CA LEU A 226 -15.77 -3.53 6.53
C LEU A 226 -16.20 -4.86 5.90
N ASP A 227 -16.55 -4.85 4.62
CA ASP A 227 -16.98 -6.02 3.86
C ASP A 227 -15.82 -7.00 3.54
N ASP A 228 -14.57 -6.55 3.67
CA ASP A 228 -13.37 -7.38 3.44
C ASP A 228 -12.90 -8.06 4.75
N GLN A 229 -13.61 -7.88 5.87
CA GLN A 229 -13.38 -8.66 7.08
C GLN A 229 -14.20 -9.96 7.06
N PRO A 230 -13.63 -11.13 7.41
CA PRO A 230 -14.44 -12.30 7.68
C PRO A 230 -15.47 -11.94 8.75
N PRO A 231 -16.74 -12.35 8.61
CA PRO A 231 -17.79 -11.96 9.53
C PRO A 231 -17.36 -12.28 10.95
N VAL A 232 -17.38 -11.27 11.83
CA VAL A 232 -17.18 -11.45 13.26
C VAL A 232 -18.27 -12.40 13.75
N GLN A 233 -17.92 -13.66 14.00
CA GLN A 233 -18.80 -14.56 14.75
C GLN A 233 -18.88 -14.01 16.17
N MET A 234 -19.96 -13.27 16.45
CA MET A 234 -20.37 -13.02 17.82
C MET A 234 -20.82 -14.36 18.41
N LEU A 235 -19.88 -15.03 19.09
CA LEU A 235 -20.23 -16.15 19.95
C LEU A 235 -21.11 -15.60 21.09
N PRO A 236 -22.30 -16.18 21.34
CA PRO A 236 -23.17 -15.72 22.40
C PRO A 236 -22.45 -15.79 23.75
N PRO A 237 -22.70 -14.85 24.67
CA PRO A 237 -22.12 -14.88 26.01
C PRO A 237 -22.45 -16.22 26.67
N GLY A 238 -21.42 -17.03 26.95
CA GLY A 238 -21.59 -18.35 27.56
C GLY A 238 -20.88 -19.52 26.86
N THR A 239 -20.28 -19.33 25.68
CA THR A 239 -19.43 -20.35 25.05
C THR A 239 -17.96 -20.16 25.43
N PHE A 240 -17.70 -20.07 26.74
CA PHE A 240 -16.37 -20.38 27.27
C PHE A 240 -16.36 -21.88 27.52
N THR A 241 -15.59 -22.64 26.74
CA THR A 241 -15.32 -24.05 27.05
C THR A 241 -14.70 -24.13 28.44
N ASP A 242 -15.41 -24.76 29.37
CA ASP A 242 -14.96 -25.02 30.73
C ASP A 242 -13.64 -25.81 30.67
N PRO A 243 -12.55 -25.34 31.33
CA PRO A 243 -11.28 -26.06 31.39
C PRO A 243 -11.35 -27.41 32.11
N ARG A 244 -12.52 -27.85 32.61
CA ARG A 244 -12.75 -29.16 33.24
C ARG A 244 -13.16 -30.30 32.29
N ASN A 245 -13.30 -30.07 30.99
CA ASN A 245 -13.60 -31.15 30.03
C ASN A 245 -12.35 -31.90 29.49
N TYR A 246 -11.19 -31.75 30.13
CA TYR A 246 -10.04 -32.63 29.94
C TYR A 246 -10.01 -33.67 31.07
N GLN A 247 -10.78 -34.75 30.92
CA GLN A 247 -10.61 -36.09 31.49
C GLN A 247 -11.99 -36.72 31.69
N ASP A 248 -12.43 -37.48 30.69
CA ASP A 248 -13.07 -38.79 30.87
C ASP A 248 -13.31 -39.38 29.47
N GLY A 249 -12.31 -40.07 28.96
CA GLY A 249 -12.49 -41.01 27.86
C GLY A 249 -12.89 -42.37 28.42
N PRO A 250 -13.94 -43.05 27.90
CA PRO A 250 -14.26 -44.40 28.30
C PRO A 250 -13.40 -45.41 27.53
N PHE A 251 -12.95 -46.46 28.23
CA PHE A 251 -12.43 -47.76 27.77
C PHE A 251 -11.74 -47.88 26.40
#